data_AF-A0ABD0QPN7-F1
#
_entry.id   AF-A0ABD0QPN7-F1
#
_cell.length_a   1.000
_cell.length_b   1.000
_cell.length_c   1.000
_cell.angle_alpha   90.00
_cell.angle_beta   90.00
_cell.angle_gamma   90.00
#
_symmetry.space_group_name_H-M   'P 1'
#
loop_
_entity.id
_entity.type
_entity.pdbx_description
1 polymer ?
#
loop_
_entity_poly.entity_id
_entity_poly.type
_entity_poly.pdbx_seq_one_letter_code
_entity_poly.pdbx_strand_id
1 'polypeptide(L)'
;VGAHFLETVVRQFDQIYNELDATDKECDNLVSIIAHLYNFHVVHALLVFDILKKLVTRFSAKDVELILLVLKNVGFALRKDDPLALKELISEAQQKANTEGDRFQDQTR
;
A
#
# COMPACT_ATOMS: atom_id res chain seq x y z
N VAL A 1 -2.70 25.40 -1.08
CA VAL A 1 -1.85 24.83 -2.17
C VAL A 1 -1.43 23.39 -1.85
N GLY A 2 -0.76 23.10 -0.72
CA GLY A 2 -0.34 21.72 -0.38
C GLY A 2 -1.47 20.69 -0.26
N ALA A 3 -2.60 21.06 0.37
CA ALA A 3 -3.76 20.17 0.49
C ALA A 3 -4.37 19.80 -0.87
N HIS A 4 -4.45 20.76 -1.81
CA HIS A 4 -4.94 20.51 -3.16
C HIS A 4 -3.99 19.57 -3.92
N PHE A 5 -2.68 19.77 -3.81
CA PHE A 5 -1.71 18.86 -4.43
C PHE A 5 -1.84 17.44 -3.89
N LEU A 6 -1.92 17.28 -2.56
CA LEU A 6 -2.13 15.98 -1.93
C LEU A 6 -3.42 15.32 -2.41
N GLU A 7 -4.53 16.07 -2.43
CA GLU A 7 -5.81 15.60 -2.93
C GLU A 7 -5.69 15.12 -4.38
N THR A 8 -5.06 15.91 -5.26
CA THR A 8 -4.84 15.53 -6.66
C THR A 8 -4.07 14.21 -6.76
N VAL A 9 -2.96 14.06 -6.04
CA VAL A 9 -2.12 12.84 -6.08
C VAL A 9 -2.89 11.63 -5.58
N VAL A 10 -3.61 11.74 -4.45
CA VAL A 10 -4.37 10.63 -3.87
C VAL A 10 -5.54 10.24 -4.77
N ARG A 11 -6.24 11.20 -5.37
CA ARG A 11 -7.33 10.92 -6.33
C ARG A 11 -6.83 10.24 -7.59
N GLN A 12 -5.71 10.69 -8.14
CA GLN A 12 -5.08 10.05 -9.30
C GLN A 12 -4.63 8.63 -8.98
N PHE A 13 -4.02 8.43 -7.79
CA PHE A 13 -3.65 7.10 -7.33
C PHE A 13 -4.87 6.18 -7.27
N ASP A 14 -5.96 6.63 -6.63
CA ASP A 14 -7.17 5.83 -6.49
C ASP A 14 -7.80 5.48 -7.84
N GLN A 15 -7.88 6.45 -8.76
CA GLN A 15 -8.41 6.23 -10.10
C GLN A 15 -7.58 5.17 -10.86
N ILE A 16 -6.27 5.38 -11.00
CA ILE A 16 -5.39 4.49 -11.76
C ILE A 16 -5.34 3.10 -11.12
N TYR A 17 -5.31 3.04 -9.78
CA TYR A 17 -5.37 1.78 -9.05
C TYR A 17 -6.64 0.96 -9.34
N ASN A 18 -7.78 1.63 -9.52
CA ASN A 18 -9.04 0.94 -9.81
C ASN A 18 -9.18 0.55 -11.29
N GLU A 19 -8.45 1.19 -12.21
CA GLU A 19 -8.44 0.89 -13.65
C GLU A 19 -7.44 -0.21 -14.06
N LEU A 20 -6.57 -0.63 -13.11
CA LEU A 20 -5.32 -1.39 -13.33
C LEU A 20 -5.33 -2.50 -14.41
N ASP A 21 -4.61 -2.20 -15.51
CA ASP A 21 -3.77 -3.13 -16.27
C ASP A 21 -2.40 -3.28 -15.57
N ALA A 22 -1.88 -4.51 -15.48
CA ALA A 22 -0.75 -4.88 -14.61
C ALA A 22 0.61 -4.21 -14.91
N THR A 23 0.74 -3.48 -16.02
CA THR A 23 2.01 -2.87 -16.48
C THR A 23 2.23 -1.41 -16.09
N ASP A 24 1.28 -0.77 -15.41
CA ASP A 24 1.34 0.67 -15.21
C ASP A 24 2.33 1.09 -14.10
N LYS A 25 3.33 1.89 -14.49
CA LYS A 25 4.32 2.51 -13.60
C LYS A 25 3.82 3.82 -12.98
N GLU A 26 2.73 4.39 -13.51
CA GLU A 26 2.15 5.61 -12.95
C GLU A 26 1.64 5.36 -11.53
N CYS A 27 0.99 4.22 -11.28
CA CYS A 27 0.56 3.81 -9.94
C CYS A 27 1.73 3.73 -8.94
N ASP A 28 2.86 3.12 -9.35
CA ASP A 28 4.08 3.01 -8.53
C ASP A 28 4.64 4.39 -8.18
N ASN A 29 4.63 5.30 -9.15
CA ASN A 29 5.13 6.66 -8.97
C ASN A 29 4.23 7.45 -8.01
N LEU A 30 2.91 7.37 -8.18
CA LEU A 30 1.95 8.07 -7.33
C LEU A 30 2.01 7.59 -5.88
N VAL A 31 2.08 6.27 -5.65
CA VAL A 31 2.24 5.75 -4.28
C VAL A 31 3.58 6.16 -3.67
N SER A 32 4.64 6.24 -4.48
CA SER A 32 5.95 6.73 -4.03
C SER A 32 5.92 8.21 -3.65
N ILE A 33 5.19 9.04 -4.40
CA ILE A 33 4.98 10.46 -4.04
C ILE A 33 4.29 10.54 -2.68
N ILE A 34 3.23 9.77 -2.44
CA ILE A 34 2.53 9.74 -1.14
C ILE A 34 3.49 9.31 -0.01
N ALA A 35 4.30 8.28 -0.24
CA ALA A 35 5.31 7.82 0.71
C ALA A 35 6.34 8.92 1.05
N HIS A 36 6.79 9.69 0.06
CA HIS A 36 7.68 10.83 0.28
C HIS A 36 6.99 11.98 1.00
N LEU A 37 5.72 12.27 0.72
CA LEU A 37 4.94 13.26 1.46
C LEU A 37 4.81 12.89 2.94
N TYR A 38 4.72 11.60 3.27
CA TYR A 38 4.74 11.13 4.66
C TYR A 38 6.13 11.34 5.30
N ASN A 39 7.20 10.96 4.61
CA ASN A 39 8.58 11.19 5.10
C ASN A 39 8.89 12.68 5.31
N PHE A 40 8.27 13.58 4.55
CA PHE A 40 8.39 15.03 4.71
C PHE A 40 7.39 15.62 5.72
N HIS A 41 6.64 14.79 6.43
CA HIS A 41 5.64 15.20 7.43
C HIS A 41 4.53 16.10 6.86
N VAL A 42 4.25 15.98 5.55
CA VAL A 42 3.12 16.66 4.89
C VAL A 42 1.83 15.91 5.14
N VAL A 43 1.89 14.59 5.33
CA VAL A 43 0.73 13.74 5.66
C VAL A 43 0.98 12.93 6.92
N HIS A 44 -0.11 12.55 7.59
CA HIS A 44 -0.07 11.67 8.75
C HIS A 44 0.08 10.20 8.33
N ALA A 45 0.68 9.37 9.19
CA ALA A 45 0.85 7.93 8.97
C ALA A 45 -0.47 7.20 8.64
N LEU A 46 -1.59 7.72 9.15
CA LEU A 46 -2.94 7.17 8.92
C LEU A 46 -3.26 6.98 7.43
N LEU A 47 -2.94 7.97 6.58
CA LEU A 47 -3.19 7.87 5.13
C LEU A 47 -2.40 6.70 4.51
N VAL A 48 -1.15 6.52 4.93
CA VAL A 48 -0.29 5.43 4.43
C VAL A 48 -0.81 4.08 4.90
N PHE A 49 -1.25 3.97 6.17
CA PHE A 49 -1.89 2.75 6.66
C PHE A 49 -3.18 2.41 5.92
N ASP A 50 -4.02 3.39 5.61
CA ASP A 50 -5.26 3.16 4.85
C ASP A 50 -4.97 2.65 3.43
N ILE A 51 -3.95 3.20 2.76
CA ILE A 51 -3.48 2.69 1.46
C ILE A 51 -2.97 1.26 1.60
N LEU A 52 -2.11 0.99 2.57
CA LEU A 52 -1.58 -0.36 2.79
C LEU A 52 -2.69 -1.38 3.10
N LYS A 53 -3.68 -1.01 3.91
CA LYS A 53 -4.86 -1.85 4.20
C LYS A 53 -5.68 -2.12 2.95
N LYS A 54 -5.88 -1.12 2.09
CA LYS A 54 -6.56 -1.29 0.79
C LYS A 54 -5.83 -2.33 -0.08
N LEU A 55 -4.51 -2.21 -0.19
CA LEU A 55 -3.67 -3.16 -0.95
C LEU A 55 -3.71 -4.57 -0.35
N VAL A 56 -3.58 -4.69 0.98
CA VAL A 56 -3.64 -5.98 1.70
C VAL A 56 -5.00 -6.66 1.54
N THR A 57 -6.08 -5.88 1.47
CA THR A 57 -7.44 -6.43 1.32
C THR A 57 -7.63 -7.10 -0.06
N ARG A 58 -7.18 -6.44 -1.14
CA ARG A 58 -7.27 -6.95 -2.52
C ARG A 58 -6.25 -8.06 -2.79
N PHE A 59 -5.00 -7.87 -2.38
CA PHE A 59 -3.91 -8.86 -2.39
C PHE A 59 -3.60 -9.51 -3.75
N SER A 60 -3.68 -8.76 -4.85
CA SER A 60 -3.19 -9.18 -6.16
C SER A 60 -1.66 -9.09 -6.25
N ALA A 61 -1.07 -9.65 -7.32
CA ALA A 61 0.38 -9.54 -7.57
C ALA A 61 0.86 -8.08 -7.59
N LYS A 62 0.06 -7.17 -8.17
CA LYS A 62 0.37 -5.74 -8.19
C LYS A 62 0.29 -5.12 -6.80
N ASP A 63 -0.68 -5.51 -5.98
CA ASP A 63 -0.81 -5.03 -4.60
C ASP A 63 0.43 -5.39 -3.77
N VAL A 64 0.93 -6.63 -3.91
CA VAL A 64 2.14 -7.08 -3.21
C VAL A 64 3.36 -6.27 -3.64
N GLU A 65 3.52 -5.96 -4.93
CA GLU A 65 4.58 -5.08 -5.43
C GLU A 65 4.50 -3.68 -4.77
N LEU A 66 3.31 -3.08 -4.73
CA LEU A 66 3.08 -1.76 -4.13
C LEU A 66 3.29 -1.76 -2.61
N ILE A 67 2.84 -2.80 -1.90
CA ILE A 67 3.07 -2.97 -0.45
C ILE A 67 4.57 -2.99 -0.17
N LEU A 68 5.34 -3.79 -0.91
CA LEU A 68 6.79 -3.88 -0.75
C LEU A 68 7.47 -2.54 -1.06
N LEU A 69 7.03 -1.85 -2.11
CA LEU A 69 7.54 -0.53 -2.48
C LEU A 69 7.32 0.49 -1.36
N VAL A 70 6.11 0.56 -0.80
CA VAL A 70 5.79 1.48 0.31
C VAL A 70 6.59 1.11 1.55
N LEU A 71 6.54 -0.15 2.00
CA LEU A 71 7.23 -0.58 3.22
C LEU A 71 8.76 -0.40 3.15
N LYS A 72 9.36 -0.55 1.96
CA LYS A 72 10.79 -0.26 1.75
C LYS A 72 11.13 1.21 1.97
N ASN A 73 10.23 2.12 1.60
CA ASN A 73 10.46 3.57 1.71
C ASN A 73 10.09 4.15 3.07
N VAL A 74 9.06 3.62 3.74
CA VAL A 74 8.48 4.25 4.94
C VAL A 74 8.26 3.30 6.12
N GLY A 75 8.53 2.00 5.99
CA GLY A 75 8.22 1.00 7.02
C GLY A 75 8.88 1.27 8.38
N PHE A 76 10.13 1.78 8.39
CA PHE A 76 10.80 2.16 9.63
C PHE A 76 10.16 3.39 10.30
N ALA A 77 9.75 4.38 9.52
CA ALA A 77 9.05 5.57 10.02
C ALA A 77 7.68 5.18 10.59
N LEU A 78 6.91 4.36 9.85
CA LEU A 78 5.61 3.85 10.32
C LEU A 78 5.75 3.06 11.63
N ARG A 79 6.80 2.25 11.77
CA ARG A 79 7.07 1.50 13.02
C ARG A 79 7.32 2.42 14.20
N LYS A 80 8.01 3.55 13.97
CA LYS A 80 8.30 4.52 15.02
C LYS A 80 7.03 5.27 15.44
N ASP A 81 6.20 5.63 14.47
CA ASP A 81 4.99 6.41 14.72
C ASP A 81 3.86 5.57 15.32
N ASP A 82 3.63 4.36 14.80
CA ASP A 82 2.62 3.43 15.32
C ASP A 82 3.06 1.95 15.15
N PRO A 83 3.78 1.39 16.14
CA PRO A 83 4.27 0.01 16.08
C PRO A 83 3.14 -1.03 16.15
N LEU A 84 1.99 -0.69 16.75
CA LEU A 84 0.86 -1.62 16.87
C LEU A 84 0.12 -1.72 15.55
N ALA A 85 -0.22 -0.60 14.92
CA ALA A 85 -0.86 -0.59 13.61
C ALA A 85 -0.01 -1.29 12.54
N LEU A 86 1.32 -1.10 12.56
CA LEU A 86 2.21 -1.81 11.63
C LEU A 86 2.22 -3.33 11.90
N LYS A 87 2.22 -3.75 13.17
CA LYS A 87 2.15 -5.17 13.52
C LYS A 87 0.84 -5.81 13.05
N GLU A 88 -0.29 -5.13 13.25
CA GLU A 88 -1.61 -5.58 12.80
C GLU A 88 -1.64 -5.72 11.28
N LEU A 89 -1.20 -4.69 10.54
CA LEU A 89 -1.10 -4.74 9.08
C LEU A 89 -0.26 -5.92 8.58
N ILE A 90 0.92 -6.15 9.18
CA ILE A 90 1.78 -7.28 8.80
C ILE A 90 1.09 -8.61 9.09
N SER A 91 0.38 -8.72 10.21
CA SER A 91 -0.36 -9.94 10.57
C SER A 91 -1.49 -10.21 9.59
N GLU A 92 -2.25 -9.19 9.20
CA GLU A 92 -3.30 -9.29 8.18
C GLU A 92 -2.73 -9.72 6.82
N ALA A 93 -1.61 -9.12 6.39
CA ALA A 93 -0.94 -9.50 5.14
C ALA A 93 -0.46 -10.96 5.14
N GLN A 94 0.08 -11.44 6.27
CA GLN A 94 0.50 -12.83 6.43
C GLN A 94 -0.68 -13.81 6.40
N GLN A 95 -1.79 -13.48 7.06
CA GLN A 95 -3.01 -14.29 7.01
C GLN A 95 -3.57 -14.37 5.59
N LYS A 96 -3.57 -13.25 4.87
CA LYS A 96 -4.01 -13.19 3.48
C LYS A 96 -3.11 -14.04 2.57
N ALA A 97 -1.79 -13.96 2.75
CA ALA A 97 -0.83 -14.78 2.01
C ALA A 97 -1.04 -16.28 2.21
N ASN A 98 -1.27 -16.72 3.45
CA ASN A 98 -1.55 -18.14 3.74
C ASN A 98 -2.86 -18.59 3.09
N THR A 99 -3.91 -17.77 3.18
CA THR A 99 -5.23 -18.12 2.63
C THR A 99 -5.21 -18.26 1.10
N GLU A 100 -4.57 -17.32 0.40
CA GLU A 100 -4.44 -17.43 -1.06
C GLU A 100 -3.46 -18.56 -1.45
N GLY A 101 -2.40 -18.78 -0.66
CA GLY A 101 -1.46 -19.90 -0.84
C GLY A 101 -2.12 -21.28 -0.78
N ASP A 102 -3.00 -21.50 0.18
CA ASP A 102 -3.74 -22.76 0.32
C ASP A 102 -4.69 -22.99 -0.88
N ARG A 103 -5.32 -21.93 -1.40
CA ARG A 103 -6.16 -22.01 -2.61
C ARG A 103 -5.37 -22.46 -3.85
N PHE A 104 -4.13 -22.01 -4.01
CA PHE A 104 -3.28 -22.46 -5.12
C PHE A 104 -2.92 -23.94 -4.99
N GLN A 105 -2.74 -24.46 -3.77
CA GLN A 105 -2.45 -25.89 -3.56
C GLN A 105 -3.66 -26.77 -3.87
N ASP A 106 -4.87 -26.32 -3.51
CA ASP A 106 -6.12 -27.07 -3.73
C ASP A 106 -6.51 -27.15 -5.22
N GLN A 107 -6.15 -26.14 -6.03
CA GLN A 107 -6.37 -26.15 -7.49
C GLN A 107 -5.40 -27.05 -8.27
N THR A 108 -4.31 -27.50 -7.63
CA THR A 108 -3.26 -28.32 -8.27
C THR A 108 -3.37 -29.80 -7.89
N ARG A 109 -4.32 -30.18 -7.03
CA ARG A 109 -4.63 -31.56 -6.61
C ARG A 109 -5.85 -32.11 -7.35
#